data_AF-A0A519T603-F1
#
_entry.id   AF-A0A519T603-F1
#
_cell.length_a   1.000
_cell.length_b   1.000
_cell.length_c   1.000
_cell.angle_alpha   90.00
_cell.angle_beta   90.00
_cell.angle_gamma   90.00
#
_symmetry.space_group_name_H-M   'P 1'
#
loop_
_entity.id
_entity.type
_entity.pdbx_description
1 polymer ?
#
loop_
_entity_poly.entity_id
_entity_poly.type
_entity_poly.pdbx_seq_one_letter_code
_entity_poly.pdbx_strand_id
1 'polypeptide(L)'
;MGLRPGPLRRSKGRRACSSRISPPTGAGKNNPPRRLVAGCNSFLILIAFMSTPNSLVLSVADGTQMHAYVARPQGSGPVPGIILFQEAFGVNGHIRNVADRLAAAGYVVVAPELFHRSAEPGLEIPYSEFATLAMPHYGAITADGLNHDMQAAYDWLQSQDDVQQDKIGSIGFCLGGQVSFRANAILPLAAAVSYYGGGTHTITDLAKDLHAPHLFFWGGLDEHISKDQIKQVIDA
;
A
#
# COMPACT_ATOMS: atom_id res chain seq x y z
N MET A 1 -17.90 -51.19 -28.42
CA MET A 1 -17.41 -51.34 -27.03
C MET A 1 -18.08 -50.25 -26.21
N GLY A 2 -19.22 -50.60 -25.60
CA GLY A 2 -20.03 -49.68 -24.82
C GLY A 2 -20.00 -50.08 -23.35
N LEU A 3 -19.91 -49.10 -22.45
CA LEU A 3 -20.06 -49.29 -21.01
C LEU A 3 -21.25 -48.45 -20.54
N ARG A 4 -22.21 -49.14 -19.90
CA ARG A 4 -23.39 -48.60 -19.22
C ARG A 4 -23.44 -49.18 -17.78
N PRO A 5 -24.24 -48.58 -16.87
CA PRO A 5 -23.82 -48.19 -15.52
C PRO A 5 -24.46 -49.01 -14.37
N GLY A 6 -24.07 -48.74 -13.13
CA GLY A 6 -24.66 -49.27 -11.89
C GLY A 6 -24.88 -48.20 -10.79
N PRO A 7 -25.73 -48.44 -9.76
CA PRO A 7 -26.84 -47.53 -9.45
C PRO A 7 -26.79 -46.78 -8.10
N LEU A 8 -27.62 -45.73 -8.04
CA LEU A 8 -28.01 -44.91 -6.89
C LEU A 8 -28.79 -45.70 -5.82
N ARG A 9 -28.57 -45.38 -4.55
CA ARG A 9 -29.35 -45.88 -3.40
C ARG A 9 -30.01 -44.73 -2.64
N ARG A 10 -31.34 -44.83 -2.45
CA ARG A 10 -32.21 -43.98 -1.62
C ARG A 10 -32.73 -44.79 -0.42
N SER A 11 -32.97 -44.14 0.71
CA SER A 11 -34.00 -44.48 1.73
C SER A 11 -34.23 -43.25 2.62
N LYS A 12 -35.41 -42.56 2.59
CA LYS A 12 -36.64 -42.77 3.40
C LYS A 12 -36.36 -42.90 4.91
N GLY A 13 -36.93 -42.16 5.87
CA GLY A 13 -37.93 -41.08 5.92
C GLY A 13 -38.60 -41.00 7.31
N ARG A 14 -39.27 -39.85 7.60
CA ARG A 14 -40.34 -39.60 8.60
C ARG A 14 -39.91 -39.53 10.09
N ARG A 15 -40.45 -38.65 10.96
CA ARG A 15 -41.83 -38.15 11.10
C ARG A 15 -41.84 -36.93 12.06
N ALA A 16 -42.71 -35.95 11.79
CA ALA A 16 -43.06 -34.84 12.68
C ALA A 16 -43.99 -35.29 13.83
N CYS A 17 -43.92 -34.62 14.98
CA CYS A 17 -44.86 -34.79 16.09
C CYS A 17 -45.62 -33.49 16.33
N SER A 18 -46.96 -33.58 16.36
CA SER A 18 -47.91 -32.48 16.41
C SER A 18 -48.44 -32.20 17.81
N SER A 19 -48.66 -30.91 18.10
CA SER A 19 -49.79 -30.30 18.83
C SER A 19 -50.43 -31.02 20.02
N ARG A 20 -50.43 -30.34 21.18
CA ARG A 20 -51.66 -30.11 21.95
C ARG A 20 -51.47 -28.96 22.95
N ILE A 21 -52.28 -27.91 22.80
CA ILE A 21 -52.49 -26.83 23.77
C ILE A 21 -53.91 -27.02 24.31
N SER A 22 -54.05 -26.98 25.63
CA SER A 22 -55.34 -26.74 26.31
C SER A 22 -55.11 -25.79 27.49
N PRO A 23 -56.05 -24.87 27.79
CA PRO A 23 -55.87 -23.77 28.75
C PRO A 23 -56.34 -24.15 30.17
N PRO A 24 -56.16 -23.25 31.16
CA PRO A 24 -57.37 -22.64 31.71
C PRO A 24 -57.25 -21.16 32.16
N THR A 25 -58.37 -20.45 31.96
CA THR A 25 -59.02 -19.44 32.83
C THR A 25 -58.20 -18.37 33.57
N GLY A 26 -58.52 -17.10 33.28
CA GLY A 26 -58.00 -15.94 34.01
C GLY A 26 -58.73 -15.60 35.30
N ALA A 27 -58.13 -14.70 36.09
CA ALA A 27 -58.74 -13.52 36.70
C ALA A 27 -57.75 -12.80 37.65
N GLY A 28 -57.39 -11.56 37.30
CA GLY A 28 -57.46 -10.41 38.22
C GLY A 28 -56.31 -10.09 39.21
N LYS A 29 -55.72 -8.91 38.96
CA LYS A 29 -55.48 -7.77 39.89
C LYS A 29 -54.01 -7.40 40.23
N ASN A 30 -53.63 -6.23 39.68
CA ASN A 30 -52.97 -5.06 40.31
C ASN A 30 -51.49 -5.11 40.75
N ASN A 31 -50.58 -4.46 39.99
CA ASN A 31 -49.61 -3.46 40.51
C ASN A 31 -48.89 -2.66 39.39
N PRO A 32 -48.35 -1.44 39.68
CA PRO A 32 -48.08 -0.36 38.71
C PRO A 32 -46.71 -0.45 37.98
N PRO A 33 -46.47 0.34 36.90
CA PRO A 33 -45.29 0.18 36.06
C PRO A 33 -44.02 0.78 36.69
N ARG A 34 -42.95 -0.01 36.76
CA ARG A 34 -41.58 0.48 36.93
C ARG A 34 -41.11 1.11 35.61
N ARG A 35 -40.77 2.40 35.67
CA ARG A 35 -40.14 3.14 34.58
C ARG A 35 -38.80 2.51 34.21
N LEU A 36 -38.69 2.13 32.94
CA LEU A 36 -37.45 1.88 32.22
C LEU A 36 -36.80 3.24 31.91
N VAL A 37 -35.60 3.52 32.40
CA VAL A 37 -34.80 4.65 31.92
C VAL A 37 -33.67 4.08 31.08
N ALA A 38 -33.71 4.43 29.80
CA ALA A 38 -32.84 4.00 28.73
C ALA A 38 -31.38 4.43 28.97
N GLY A 39 -30.46 3.51 28.73
CA GLY A 39 -29.03 3.75 28.70
C GLY A 39 -28.54 4.25 27.34
N CYS A 40 -27.47 5.03 27.39
CA CYS A 40 -26.42 5.23 26.38
C CYS A 40 -26.86 5.61 24.95
N ASN A 41 -26.93 6.92 24.70
CA ASN A 41 -26.70 7.48 23.37
C ASN A 41 -25.25 7.25 22.96
N SER A 42 -24.98 6.22 22.17
CA SER A 42 -23.73 6.11 21.41
C SER A 42 -23.91 6.84 20.08
N PHE A 43 -23.32 8.02 19.99
CA PHE A 43 -23.15 8.75 18.73
C PHE A 43 -22.09 8.01 17.91
N LEU A 44 -22.52 7.10 17.04
CA LEU A 44 -21.66 6.52 16.01
C LEU A 44 -21.51 7.57 14.90
N ILE A 45 -20.39 8.31 14.94
CA ILE A 45 -19.92 9.09 13.79
C ILE A 45 -19.46 8.06 12.75
N LEU A 46 -20.31 7.80 11.76
CA LEU A 46 -19.95 7.04 10.59
C LEU A 46 -19.08 7.93 9.70
N ILE A 47 -17.76 7.88 9.89
CA ILE A 47 -16.81 8.47 8.93
C ILE A 47 -16.93 7.63 7.65
N ALA A 48 -17.61 8.18 6.65
CA ALA A 48 -17.63 7.61 5.32
C ALA A 48 -16.23 7.78 4.71
N PHE A 49 -15.42 6.72 4.74
CA PHE A 49 -14.21 6.63 3.92
C PHE A 49 -14.65 6.71 2.45
N MET A 50 -14.37 7.83 1.79
CA MET A 50 -14.45 7.92 0.34
C MET A 50 -13.34 7.03 -0.22
N SER A 51 -13.66 5.77 -0.51
CA SER A 51 -12.76 4.83 -1.15
C SER A 51 -12.44 5.36 -2.54
N THR A 52 -11.27 5.99 -2.69
CA THR A 52 -10.72 6.32 -3.99
C THR A 52 -10.42 5.00 -4.67
N PRO A 53 -10.94 4.71 -5.87
CA PRO A 53 -10.55 3.51 -6.58
C PRO A 53 -9.02 3.56 -6.72
N ASN A 54 -8.33 2.54 -6.21
CA ASN A 54 -6.87 2.37 -6.19
C ASN A 54 -6.10 2.95 -4.98
N SER A 55 -6.75 3.34 -3.87
CA SER A 55 -6.02 3.63 -2.61
C SER A 55 -6.14 2.51 -1.58
N LEU A 56 -5.08 2.28 -0.81
CA LEU A 56 -5.07 1.42 0.36
C LEU A 56 -4.27 2.03 1.51
N VAL A 57 -4.33 1.39 2.67
CA VAL A 57 -3.56 1.76 3.85
C VAL A 57 -2.63 0.61 4.23
N LEU A 58 -1.35 0.91 4.38
CA LEU A 58 -0.29 0.02 4.83
C LEU A 58 -0.04 0.22 6.32
N SER A 59 -0.01 -0.88 7.08
CA SER A 59 0.46 -0.85 8.47
C SER A 59 1.98 -0.85 8.48
N VAL A 60 2.58 0.14 9.15
CA VAL A 60 4.04 0.30 9.23
C VAL A 60 4.52 -0.21 10.60
N ALA A 61 5.73 -0.78 10.64
CA ALA A 61 6.27 -1.44 11.83
C ALA A 61 6.41 -0.52 13.07
N ASP A 62 6.49 0.79 12.87
CA ASP A 62 6.53 1.80 13.94
C ASP A 62 5.13 2.18 14.47
N GLY A 63 4.07 1.50 14.02
CA GLY A 63 2.70 1.69 14.45
C GLY A 63 1.93 2.77 13.69
N THR A 64 2.57 3.42 12.71
CA THR A 64 1.90 4.39 11.83
C THR A 64 1.11 3.71 10.71
N GLN A 65 0.24 4.49 10.06
CA GLN A 65 -0.53 4.04 8.89
C GLN A 65 -0.17 4.89 7.69
N MET A 66 0.28 4.23 6.62
CA MET A 66 0.75 4.89 5.41
C MET A 66 -0.20 4.61 4.25
N HIS A 67 -0.77 5.65 3.68
CA HIS A 67 -1.58 5.51 2.46
C HIS A 67 -0.69 5.17 1.26
N ALA A 68 -1.25 4.42 0.31
CA ALA A 68 -0.57 4.12 -0.94
C ALA A 68 -1.55 4.05 -2.09
N TYR A 69 -1.08 4.49 -3.26
CA TYR A 69 -1.76 4.26 -4.53
C TYR A 69 -1.35 2.91 -5.11
N VAL A 70 -2.29 2.16 -5.70
CA VAL A 70 -2.02 0.84 -6.28
C VAL A 70 -2.57 0.72 -7.69
N ALA A 71 -1.70 0.40 -8.64
CA ALA A 71 -2.09 0.08 -10.01
C ALA A 71 -1.83 -1.41 -10.31
N ARG A 72 -2.74 -2.03 -11.07
CA ARG A 72 -2.65 -3.45 -11.46
C ARG A 72 -2.83 -3.61 -12.97
N PRO A 73 -2.13 -4.57 -13.61
CA PRO A 73 -2.31 -4.84 -15.02
C PRO A 73 -3.69 -5.45 -15.30
N GLN A 74 -4.11 -5.39 -16.56
CA GLN A 74 -5.24 -6.21 -17.03
C GLN A 74 -4.72 -7.61 -17.39
N GLY A 75 -5.45 -8.66 -16.99
CA GLY A 75 -5.12 -10.05 -17.33
C GLY A 75 -5.05 -10.98 -16.13
N SER A 76 -4.55 -12.19 -16.35
CA SER A 76 -4.46 -13.25 -15.33
C SER A 76 -3.04 -13.72 -15.11
N GLY A 77 -2.71 -13.97 -13.84
CA GLY A 77 -1.47 -14.62 -13.40
C GLY A 77 -0.59 -13.70 -12.55
N PRO A 78 0.32 -14.27 -11.74
CA PRO A 78 1.28 -13.47 -11.00
C PRO A 78 2.21 -12.73 -11.95
N VAL A 79 2.39 -11.42 -11.73
CA VAL A 79 3.29 -10.57 -12.50
C VAL A 79 4.36 -9.95 -11.59
N PRO A 80 5.48 -9.41 -12.13
CA PRO A 80 6.46 -8.71 -11.30
C PRO A 80 5.84 -7.50 -10.55
N GLY A 81 6.39 -7.20 -9.37
CA GLY A 81 5.97 -6.07 -8.54
C GLY A 81 6.91 -4.88 -8.64
N ILE A 82 6.38 -3.66 -8.49
CA ILE A 82 7.17 -2.42 -8.39
C ILE A 82 6.72 -1.60 -7.18
N ILE A 83 7.68 -1.21 -6.35
CA ILE A 83 7.50 -0.10 -5.40
C ILE A 83 7.90 1.19 -6.11
N LEU A 84 6.95 2.12 -6.26
CA LEU A 84 7.16 3.39 -6.95
C LEU A 84 7.24 4.54 -5.93
N PHE A 85 8.43 5.10 -5.74
CA PHE A 85 8.65 6.17 -4.77
C PHE A 85 8.40 7.55 -5.37
N GLN A 86 7.65 8.36 -4.63
CA GLN A 86 7.24 9.72 -5.00
C GLN A 86 8.41 10.71 -5.14
N GLU A 87 8.14 11.81 -5.83
CA GLU A 87 8.93 13.03 -5.73
C GLU A 87 8.67 13.74 -4.39
N ALA A 88 9.25 14.93 -4.19
CA ALA A 88 8.99 15.77 -3.01
C ALA A 88 7.57 16.41 -3.00
N PHE A 89 6.68 15.99 -3.89
CA PHE A 89 5.38 16.63 -4.13
C PHE A 89 4.19 15.73 -3.80
N GLY A 90 4.43 14.60 -3.12
CA GLY A 90 3.43 13.60 -2.82
C GLY A 90 3.23 12.58 -3.94
N VAL A 91 2.31 11.64 -3.72
CA VAL A 91 1.84 10.69 -4.75
C VAL A 91 0.85 11.39 -5.67
N ASN A 92 1.35 12.42 -6.37
CA ASN A 92 0.55 13.34 -7.18
C ASN A 92 0.13 12.72 -8.52
N GLY A 93 -0.51 13.54 -9.38
CA GLY A 93 -0.93 13.12 -10.72
C GLY A 93 0.20 12.52 -11.59
N HIS A 94 1.45 12.98 -11.46
CA HIS A 94 2.59 12.41 -12.19
C HIS A 94 2.90 10.99 -11.70
N ILE A 95 3.05 10.79 -10.40
CA ILE A 95 3.36 9.48 -9.82
C ILE A 95 2.26 8.46 -10.13
N ARG A 96 0.98 8.85 -10.00
CA ARG A 96 -0.14 7.97 -10.38
C ARG A 96 -0.12 7.62 -11.86
N ASN A 97 0.16 8.59 -12.74
CA ASN A 97 0.30 8.32 -14.18
C ASN A 97 1.42 7.32 -14.49
N VAL A 98 2.56 7.42 -13.79
CA VAL A 98 3.66 6.46 -13.95
C VAL A 98 3.24 5.07 -13.43
N ALA A 99 2.58 4.99 -12.28
CA ALA A 99 2.05 3.74 -11.75
C ALA A 99 1.10 3.05 -12.74
N ASP A 100 0.17 3.80 -13.32
CA ASP A 100 -0.77 3.29 -14.31
C ASP A 100 -0.08 2.79 -15.58
N ARG A 101 0.96 3.49 -16.05
CA ARG A 101 1.75 3.08 -17.23
C ARG A 101 2.57 1.82 -16.97
N LEU A 102 3.15 1.70 -15.78
CA LEU A 102 3.84 0.48 -15.35
C LEU A 102 2.85 -0.68 -15.23
N ALA A 103 1.66 -0.45 -14.67
CA ALA A 103 0.60 -1.44 -14.64
C ALA A 103 0.16 -1.87 -16.04
N ALA A 104 -0.03 -0.93 -16.97
CA ALA A 104 -0.31 -1.24 -18.36
C ALA A 104 0.83 -2.03 -19.05
N ALA A 105 2.07 -1.91 -18.56
CA ALA A 105 3.22 -2.68 -19.02
C ALA A 105 3.37 -4.06 -18.35
N GLY A 106 2.46 -4.44 -17.45
CA GLY A 106 2.42 -5.78 -16.86
C GLY A 106 3.02 -5.89 -15.45
N TYR A 107 2.94 -4.84 -14.62
CA TYR A 107 3.45 -4.85 -13.24
C TYR A 107 2.35 -4.55 -12.22
N VAL A 108 2.37 -5.20 -11.05
CA VAL A 108 1.62 -4.67 -9.89
C VAL A 108 2.46 -3.55 -9.28
N VAL A 109 1.88 -2.38 -9.09
CA VAL A 109 2.60 -1.19 -8.61
C VAL A 109 1.97 -0.70 -7.32
N VAL A 110 2.81 -0.44 -6.31
CA VAL A 110 2.42 0.29 -5.09
C VAL A 110 3.25 1.56 -4.97
N ALA A 111 2.60 2.70 -4.79
CA ALA A 111 3.23 4.00 -4.58
C ALA A 111 2.89 4.51 -3.17
N PRO A 112 3.76 4.30 -2.17
CA PRO A 112 3.53 4.72 -0.79
C PRO A 112 3.69 6.24 -0.61
N GLU A 113 2.84 6.84 0.22
CA GLU A 113 2.91 8.25 0.61
C GLU A 113 3.97 8.46 1.71
N LEU A 114 5.20 8.77 1.32
CA LEU A 114 6.35 8.87 2.24
C LEU A 114 6.25 10.02 3.26
N PHE A 115 5.32 10.96 3.05
CA PHE A 115 5.08 12.08 3.96
C PHE A 115 4.04 11.81 5.05
N HIS A 116 3.52 10.58 5.17
CA HIS A 116 2.43 10.22 6.10
C HIS A 116 2.67 10.58 7.57
N ARG A 117 3.93 10.71 8.01
CA ARG A 117 4.27 11.15 9.38
C ARG A 117 4.17 12.66 9.61
N SER A 118 4.11 13.44 8.55
CA SER A 118 4.17 14.90 8.59
C SER A 118 2.99 15.59 7.91
N ALA A 119 2.14 14.82 7.23
CA ALA A 119 1.05 15.31 6.42
C ALA A 119 -0.17 14.39 6.50
N GLU A 120 -1.35 14.96 6.29
CA GLU A 120 -2.57 14.20 6.09
C GLU A 120 -2.49 13.38 4.78
N PRO A 121 -3.20 12.24 4.69
CA PRO A 121 -3.23 11.42 3.47
C PRO A 121 -3.64 12.20 2.22
N GLY A 122 -3.02 11.87 1.09
CA GLY A 122 -3.30 12.49 -0.20
C GLY A 122 -2.68 13.88 -0.37
N LEU A 123 -1.65 14.22 0.40
CA LEU A 123 -0.90 15.46 0.20
C LEU A 123 -0.34 15.52 -1.23
N GLU A 124 -0.71 16.58 -1.95
CA GLU A 124 -0.15 16.93 -3.25
C GLU A 124 0.30 18.38 -3.24
N ILE A 125 1.56 18.61 -3.60
CA ILE A 125 2.18 19.93 -3.56
C ILE A 125 2.43 20.41 -4.99
N PRO A 126 2.05 21.64 -5.36
CA PRO A 126 2.42 22.21 -6.65
C PRO A 126 3.95 22.25 -6.83
N TYR A 127 4.43 21.91 -8.02
CA TYR A 127 5.88 21.92 -8.33
C TYR A 127 6.57 23.26 -8.04
N SER A 128 5.84 24.38 -8.15
CA SER A 128 6.34 25.73 -7.86
C SER A 128 6.54 26.01 -6.37
N GLU A 129 5.99 25.19 -5.47
CA GLU A 129 5.92 25.43 -4.02
C GLU A 129 6.89 24.51 -3.24
N PHE A 130 8.02 24.14 -3.86
CA PHE A 130 8.99 23.25 -3.21
C PHE A 130 9.53 23.84 -1.90
N ALA A 131 10.05 25.07 -1.93
CA ALA A 131 10.72 25.66 -0.78
C ALA A 131 9.78 25.96 0.39
N THR A 132 8.51 26.25 0.10
CA THR A 132 7.49 26.71 1.03
C THR A 132 6.69 25.56 1.62
N LEU A 133 6.25 24.61 0.78
CA LEU A 133 5.33 23.55 1.18
C LEU A 133 6.00 22.18 1.22
N ALA A 134 6.90 21.85 0.29
CA ALA A 134 7.54 20.52 0.26
C ALA A 134 8.66 20.38 1.30
N MET A 135 9.46 21.43 1.49
CA MET A 135 10.66 21.38 2.32
C MET A 135 10.43 20.94 3.77
N PRO A 136 9.36 21.37 4.47
CA PRO A 136 9.07 20.88 5.83
C PRO A 136 8.83 19.36 5.89
N HIS A 137 8.08 18.81 4.93
CA HIS A 137 7.80 17.37 4.86
C HIS A 137 9.03 16.57 4.44
N TYR A 138 9.78 17.09 3.46
CA TYR A 138 11.06 16.53 3.04
C TYR A 138 12.05 16.46 4.21
N GLY A 139 12.17 17.53 4.99
CA GLY A 139 13.07 17.61 6.16
C GLY A 139 12.62 16.77 7.36
N ALA A 140 11.35 16.36 7.41
CA ALA A 140 10.83 15.48 8.45
C ALA A 140 11.11 13.99 8.20
N ILE A 141 11.58 13.63 7.00
CA ILE A 141 11.93 12.25 6.66
C ILE A 141 13.17 11.81 7.45
N THR A 142 13.08 10.64 8.08
CA THR A 142 14.20 9.99 8.76
C THR A 142 14.59 8.69 8.07
N ALA A 143 15.86 8.30 8.19
CA ALA A 143 16.36 7.05 7.63
C ALA A 143 15.59 5.83 8.14
N ASP A 144 15.37 5.74 9.46
CA ASP A 144 14.63 4.63 10.08
C ASP A 144 13.16 4.61 9.65
N GLY A 145 12.53 5.79 9.55
CA GLY A 145 11.16 5.92 9.04
C GLY A 145 11.04 5.39 7.61
N LEU A 146 11.95 5.78 6.71
CA LEU A 146 11.99 5.25 5.36
C LEU A 146 12.18 3.74 5.33
N ASN A 147 13.09 3.20 6.16
CA ASN A 147 13.33 1.76 6.22
C ASN A 147 12.03 1.00 6.54
N HIS A 148 11.24 1.48 7.51
CA HIS A 148 9.95 0.88 7.82
C HIS A 148 8.92 1.05 6.69
N ASP A 149 8.88 2.21 6.05
CA ASP A 149 7.94 2.49 4.95
C ASP A 149 8.20 1.60 3.73
N MET A 150 9.47 1.48 3.33
CA MET A 150 9.88 0.62 2.22
C MET A 150 9.59 -0.85 2.52
N GLN A 151 9.87 -1.30 3.74
CA GLN A 151 9.55 -2.65 4.18
C GLN A 151 8.03 -2.91 4.13
N ALA A 152 7.20 -1.98 4.61
CA ALA A 152 5.74 -2.13 4.58
C ALA A 152 5.21 -2.26 3.14
N ALA A 153 5.75 -1.49 2.19
CA ALA A 153 5.37 -1.59 0.79
C ALA A 153 5.85 -2.90 0.14
N TYR A 154 7.06 -3.36 0.49
CA TYR A 154 7.62 -4.63 0.04
C TYR A 154 6.81 -5.83 0.55
N ASP A 155 6.52 -5.86 1.85
CA ASP A 155 5.74 -6.91 2.50
C ASP A 155 4.32 -6.98 1.93
N TRP A 156 3.74 -5.82 1.62
CA TRP A 156 2.46 -5.77 0.94
C TRP A 156 2.52 -6.48 -0.42
N LEU A 157 3.50 -6.17 -1.28
CA LEU A 157 3.70 -6.87 -2.56
C LEU A 157 3.96 -8.36 -2.38
N GLN A 158 4.78 -8.75 -1.39
CA GLN A 158 5.03 -10.16 -1.04
C GLN A 158 3.75 -10.91 -0.68
N SER A 159 2.80 -10.25 -0.04
CA SER A 159 1.54 -10.87 0.39
C SER A 159 0.49 -11.02 -0.71
N GLN A 160 0.74 -10.50 -1.92
CA GLN A 160 -0.25 -10.57 -3.00
C GLN A 160 -0.11 -11.84 -3.84
N ASP A 161 -1.21 -12.56 -4.05
CA ASP A 161 -1.26 -13.76 -4.91
C ASP A 161 -1.03 -13.44 -6.40
N ASP A 162 -1.24 -12.18 -6.81
CA ASP A 162 -1.02 -11.70 -8.19
C ASP A 162 0.38 -11.13 -8.42
N VAL A 163 1.32 -11.32 -7.48
CA VAL A 163 2.72 -10.87 -7.58
C VAL A 163 3.70 -12.05 -7.61
N GLN A 164 4.67 -11.99 -8.52
CA GLN A 164 5.87 -12.84 -8.51
C GLN A 164 6.78 -12.35 -7.38
N GLN A 165 6.70 -13.03 -6.24
CA GLN A 165 7.41 -12.67 -5.00
C GLN A 165 8.94 -12.56 -5.17
N ASP A 166 9.54 -13.28 -6.11
CA ASP A 166 10.97 -13.22 -6.43
C ASP A 166 11.34 -12.11 -7.44
N LYS A 167 10.36 -11.36 -7.94
CA LYS A 167 10.55 -10.29 -8.95
C LYS A 167 9.88 -8.99 -8.53
N ILE A 168 10.32 -8.47 -7.38
CA ILE A 168 9.94 -7.15 -6.90
C ILE A 168 11.10 -6.19 -7.15
N GLY A 169 10.83 -5.10 -7.86
CA GLY A 169 11.79 -4.01 -8.06
C GLY A 169 11.32 -2.70 -7.44
N SER A 170 12.17 -1.67 -7.53
CA SER A 170 11.77 -0.30 -7.19
C SER A 170 12.12 0.69 -8.29
N ILE A 171 11.31 1.76 -8.37
CA ILE A 171 11.57 2.92 -9.21
C ILE A 171 11.30 4.15 -8.36
N GLY A 172 12.09 5.21 -8.52
CA GLY A 172 11.75 6.49 -7.91
C GLY A 172 12.29 7.71 -8.62
N PHE A 173 11.69 8.85 -8.30
CA PHE A 173 11.95 10.14 -8.95
C PHE A 173 12.31 11.20 -7.90
N CYS A 174 13.33 12.02 -8.15
CA CYS A 174 13.79 13.05 -7.20
C CYS A 174 14.10 12.43 -5.83
N LEU A 175 13.40 12.84 -4.76
CA LEU A 175 13.41 12.19 -3.44
C LEU A 175 13.33 10.66 -3.59
N GLY A 176 12.34 10.16 -4.35
CA GLY A 176 12.14 8.74 -4.57
C GLY A 176 13.32 8.05 -5.25
N GLY A 177 14.13 8.76 -6.04
CA GLY A 177 15.32 8.19 -6.66
C GLY A 177 16.39 7.83 -5.63
N GLN A 178 16.59 8.69 -4.62
CA GLN A 178 17.45 8.38 -3.47
C GLN A 178 16.85 7.24 -2.63
N VAL A 179 15.53 7.26 -2.42
CA VAL A 179 14.82 6.22 -1.66
C VAL A 179 14.91 4.87 -2.36
N SER A 180 14.82 4.80 -3.70
CA SER A 180 15.02 3.56 -4.46
C SER A 180 16.43 2.98 -4.30
N PHE A 181 17.45 3.84 -4.24
CA PHE A 181 18.82 3.41 -3.95
C PHE A 181 18.94 2.78 -2.56
N ARG A 182 18.40 3.45 -1.54
CA ARG A 182 18.33 2.92 -0.17
C ARG A 182 17.50 1.63 -0.09
N ALA A 183 16.36 1.56 -0.78
CA ALA A 183 15.50 0.38 -0.82
C ALA A 183 16.28 -0.84 -1.32
N ASN A 184 17.08 -0.68 -2.36
CA ASN A 184 17.89 -1.75 -2.94
C ASN A 184 19.01 -2.24 -2.01
N ALA A 185 19.44 -1.43 -1.04
CA ALA A 185 20.44 -1.80 -0.04
C ALA A 185 19.84 -2.53 1.18
N ILE A 186 18.51 -2.52 1.32
CA ILE A 186 17.82 -3.00 2.54
C ILE A 186 16.87 -4.14 2.23
N LEU A 187 16.21 -4.08 1.08
CA LEU A 187 15.22 -5.05 0.63
C LEU A 187 15.83 -5.98 -0.42
N PRO A 188 15.42 -7.26 -0.46
CA PRO A 188 15.87 -8.21 -1.47
C PRO A 188 15.15 -7.96 -2.81
N LEU A 189 15.40 -6.78 -3.41
CA LEU A 189 14.87 -6.41 -4.71
C LEU A 189 15.54 -7.19 -5.84
N ALA A 190 14.84 -7.35 -6.96
CA ALA A 190 15.36 -7.93 -8.20
C ALA A 190 15.98 -6.90 -9.15
N ALA A 191 15.59 -5.62 -9.02
CA ALA A 191 16.12 -4.48 -9.76
C ALA A 191 15.70 -3.16 -9.11
N ALA A 192 16.49 -2.09 -9.31
CA ALA A 192 16.13 -0.76 -8.84
C ALA A 192 16.47 0.33 -9.89
N VAL A 193 15.69 1.40 -9.92
CA VAL A 193 15.85 2.52 -10.85
C VAL A 193 15.70 3.86 -10.15
N SER A 194 16.69 4.73 -10.33
CA SER A 194 16.70 6.10 -9.80
C SER A 194 16.68 7.11 -10.94
N TYR A 195 15.63 7.94 -10.97
CA TYR A 195 15.55 9.13 -11.81
C TYR A 195 15.92 10.36 -10.97
N TYR A 196 17.04 10.99 -11.33
CA TYR A 196 17.56 12.24 -10.76
C TYR A 196 17.49 12.27 -9.22
N GLY A 197 17.97 11.18 -8.60
CA GLY A 197 17.99 10.98 -7.15
C GLY A 197 18.94 11.91 -6.41
N GLY A 198 18.53 13.16 -6.18
CA GLY A 198 19.28 14.14 -5.38
C GLY A 198 19.64 13.60 -4.00
N GLY A 199 20.83 13.91 -3.51
CA GLY A 199 21.28 13.42 -2.19
C GLY A 199 21.76 11.96 -2.16
N THR A 200 21.73 11.20 -3.25
CA THR A 200 22.26 9.81 -3.24
C THR A 200 23.75 9.74 -2.88
N HIS A 201 24.52 10.77 -3.26
CA HIS A 201 25.93 10.91 -2.91
C HIS A 201 26.20 10.98 -1.38
N THR A 202 25.20 11.25 -0.56
CA THR A 202 25.34 11.30 0.91
C THR A 202 25.12 9.95 1.60
N ILE A 203 24.73 8.92 0.85
CA ILE A 203 24.43 7.57 1.37
C ILE A 203 25.15 6.47 0.58
N THR A 204 26.28 6.81 -0.05
CA THR A 204 27.06 5.89 -0.90
C THR A 204 27.66 4.72 -0.15
N ASP A 205 27.76 4.81 1.18
CA ASP A 205 28.17 3.70 2.04
C ASP A 205 27.25 2.48 1.94
N LEU A 206 25.99 2.67 1.52
CA LEU A 206 25.03 1.60 1.25
C LEU A 206 25.29 0.85 -0.08
N ALA A 207 26.17 1.35 -0.95
CA ALA A 207 26.42 0.73 -2.26
C ALA A 207 26.93 -0.72 -2.16
N LYS A 208 27.71 -1.02 -1.12
CA LYS A 208 28.23 -2.37 -0.84
C LYS A 208 27.13 -3.38 -0.47
N ASP A 209 25.97 -2.90 -0.06
CA ASP A 209 24.85 -3.71 0.45
C ASP A 209 23.72 -3.84 -0.60
N LEU A 210 23.91 -3.36 -1.83
CA LEU A 210 22.89 -3.47 -2.88
C LEU A 210 22.60 -4.93 -3.26
N HIS A 211 21.32 -5.30 -3.22
CA HIS A 211 20.86 -6.66 -3.52
C HIS A 211 20.72 -6.94 -5.03
N ALA A 212 20.50 -5.92 -5.85
CA ALA A 212 20.28 -6.06 -7.29
C ALA A 212 20.93 -4.95 -8.13
N PRO A 213 21.02 -5.12 -9.46
CA PRO A 213 21.43 -4.05 -10.37
C PRO A 213 20.61 -2.78 -10.18
N HIS A 214 21.29 -1.64 -10.10
CA HIS A 214 20.69 -0.33 -9.97
C HIS A 214 20.96 0.51 -11.23
N LEU A 215 19.90 0.99 -11.89
CA LEU A 215 20.00 1.86 -13.06
C LEU A 215 19.74 3.31 -12.66
N PHE A 216 20.61 4.22 -13.08
CA PHE A 216 20.49 5.64 -12.79
C PHE A 216 20.27 6.47 -14.04
N PHE A 217 19.39 7.47 -13.94
CA PHE A 217 19.17 8.50 -14.94
C PHE A 217 19.42 9.88 -14.33
N TRP A 218 20.40 10.62 -14.86
CA TRP A 218 20.66 12.01 -14.46
C TRP A 218 20.41 12.97 -15.62
N GLY A 219 19.86 14.14 -15.32
CA GLY A 219 19.75 15.22 -16.29
C GLY A 219 21.11 15.85 -16.54
N GLY A 220 21.58 15.87 -17.80
CA GLY A 220 22.87 16.47 -18.14
C GLY A 220 22.95 17.99 -17.91
N LEU A 221 21.79 18.64 -17.73
CA LEU A 221 21.64 20.07 -17.43
C LEU A 221 21.02 20.31 -16.04
N ASP A 222 21.01 19.30 -15.17
CA ASP A 222 20.51 19.46 -13.80
C ASP A 222 21.50 20.31 -12.98
N GLU A 223 21.04 21.47 -12.51
CA GLU A 223 21.83 22.39 -11.69
C GLU A 223 21.88 21.99 -10.21
N HIS A 224 21.02 21.07 -9.76
CA HIS A 224 20.94 20.62 -8.37
C HIS A 224 21.81 19.39 -8.08
N ILE A 225 22.18 18.63 -9.12
CA ILE A 225 23.01 17.43 -9.00
C ILE A 225 24.29 17.64 -9.82
N SER A 226 25.38 17.98 -9.13
CA SER A 226 26.66 18.25 -9.77
C SER A 226 27.30 16.99 -10.35
N LYS A 227 28.19 17.16 -11.33
CA LYS A 227 28.97 16.05 -11.90
C LYS A 227 29.83 15.34 -10.86
N ASP A 228 30.31 16.06 -9.85
CA ASP A 228 31.09 15.48 -8.76
C ASP A 228 30.22 14.61 -7.85
N GLN A 229 28.99 15.03 -7.57
CA GLN A 229 28.02 14.21 -6.83
C GLN A 229 27.65 12.95 -7.61
N ILE A 230 27.45 13.05 -8.92
CA ILE A 230 27.23 11.88 -9.78
C ILE A 230 28.43 10.94 -9.72
N LYS A 231 29.65 11.48 -9.84
CA LYS A 231 30.88 10.68 -9.78
C LYS A 231 31.02 9.94 -8.44
N GLN A 232 30.70 10.59 -7.32
CA GLN A 232 30.71 9.95 -6.00
C GLN A 232 29.78 8.74 -5.94
N VAL A 233 28.61 8.79 -6.57
CA VAL A 233 27.68 7.65 -6.63
C VAL A 233 28.20 6.55 -7.55
N ILE A 234 28.79 6.90 -8.70
CA ILE A 234 29.33 5.91 -9.66
C ILE A 234 30.56 5.18 -9.12
N ASP A 235 31.40 5.85 -8.35
CA ASP A 235 32.64 5.29 -7.80
C ASP A 235 32.43 4.44 -6.54
N ALA A 236 31.23 4.45 -5.95
CA ALA A 236 30.89 3.74 -4.73
C ALA A 236 30.61 2.25 -4.97
#